data_AF-A0A1N6IN88-F1
#
_entry.id   AF-A0A1N6IN88-F1
#
_cell.length_a   1.000
_cell.length_b   1.000
_cell.length_c   1.000
_cell.angle_alpha   90.00
_cell.angle_beta   90.00
_cell.angle_gamma   90.00
#
_symmetry.space_group_name_H-M   'P 1'
#
loop_
_entity.id
_entity.type
_entity.pdbx_description
1 polymer ?
#
loop_
_entity_poly.entity_id
_entity_poly.type
_entity_poly.pdbx_seq_one_letter_code
_entity_poly.pdbx_strand_id
1 'polypeptide(L)'
;MNLQLFRICAAIMIMNSLYNIASLLFNKFTAEMTGDVNPIGFYIVTVLLYVVVFALGIVALVKKNVLILKIYAVFIIISILSGIIVDIVNFNRIYLPLGVDNAYLFNRLLERIVTPLTVFVAAVFFIKPKTATQFGLLQFCAAFFMVDGANDVIKSVMSLFSKGPENFVESFSIMNAALILLPIAVGVFAIVKRNSLVLKIYAVIAFVQMLWGSLGYMRENMYGGYYVAGVFIGLIFSTFLVVCVATFFIEPEKTRAYFQKVKSLFIKWKEMT
;
A
#
# COMPACT_ATOMS: atom_id res chain seq x y z
N MET A 1 -8.60 6.52 -23.43
CA MET A 1 -8.60 6.07 -22.02
C MET A 1 -7.27 5.42 -21.76
N ASN A 2 -6.56 5.81 -20.70
CA ASN A 2 -5.36 5.08 -20.29
C ASN A 2 -5.78 3.71 -19.73
N LEU A 3 -5.86 2.71 -20.61
CA LEU A 3 -6.36 1.37 -20.27
C LEU A 3 -5.47 0.63 -19.28
N GLN A 4 -4.15 0.88 -19.30
CA GLN A 4 -3.23 0.29 -18.35
C GLN A 4 -3.46 0.86 -16.95
N LEU A 5 -3.49 2.19 -16.81
CA LEU A 5 -3.79 2.84 -15.53
C LEU A 5 -5.16 2.41 -14.98
N PHE A 6 -6.17 2.30 -15.85
CA PHE A 6 -7.49 1.77 -15.49
C PHE A 6 -7.42 0.36 -14.92
N ARG A 7 -6.73 -0.56 -15.60
CA ARG A 7 -6.58 -1.96 -15.15
C ARG A 7 -5.85 -2.04 -13.82
N ILE A 8 -4.82 -1.23 -13.62
CA ILE A 8 -4.09 -1.18 -12.34
C ILE A 8 -4.96 -0.63 -11.23
N CYS A 9 -5.74 0.42 -11.47
CA CYS A 9 -6.70 0.94 -10.50
C CYS A 9 -7.76 -0.13 -10.13
N ALA A 10 -8.32 -0.84 -11.12
CA ALA A 10 -9.25 -1.93 -10.85
C ALA A 10 -8.58 -3.08 -10.05
N ALA A 11 -7.34 -3.43 -10.37
CA ALA A 11 -6.59 -4.43 -9.62
C ALA A 11 -6.33 -3.99 -8.16
N ILE A 12 -6.02 -2.72 -7.91
CA ILE A 12 -5.88 -2.18 -6.55
C ILE A 12 -7.20 -2.28 -5.79
N MET A 13 -8.33 -1.94 -6.40
CA MET A 13 -9.66 -2.08 -5.79
C MET A 13 -9.96 -3.53 -5.40
N ILE A 14 -9.68 -4.48 -6.31
CA ILE A 14 -9.86 -5.92 -6.07
C ILE A 14 -8.98 -6.41 -4.94
N MET A 15 -7.67 -6.12 -5.00
CA MET A 15 -6.70 -6.58 -4.01
C MET A 15 -6.96 -5.98 -2.62
N ASN A 16 -7.28 -4.68 -2.56
CA ASN A 16 -7.67 -4.04 -1.31
C ASN A 16 -8.93 -4.69 -0.71
N SER A 17 -9.91 -5.05 -1.54
CA SER A 17 -11.12 -5.72 -1.06
C SER A 17 -10.82 -7.12 -0.52
N LEU A 18 -9.99 -7.90 -1.22
CA LEU A 18 -9.56 -9.22 -0.77
C LEU A 18 -8.76 -9.14 0.54
N TYR A 19 -7.86 -8.16 0.66
CA TYR A 19 -7.12 -7.91 1.90
C TYR A 19 -8.08 -7.62 3.06
N ASN A 20 -9.04 -6.72 2.88
CA ASN A 20 -9.99 -6.39 3.94
C ASN A 20 -10.91 -7.57 4.31
N ILE A 21 -11.38 -8.36 3.33
CA ILE A 21 -12.16 -9.58 3.59
C ILE A 21 -11.33 -10.56 4.42
N ALA A 22 -10.12 -10.88 3.96
CA ALA A 22 -9.24 -11.83 4.61
C ALA A 22 -8.85 -11.36 6.02
N SER A 23 -8.52 -10.08 6.18
CA SER A 23 -8.18 -9.48 7.48
C SER A 23 -9.36 -9.51 8.45
N LEU A 24 -10.58 -9.19 8.00
CA LEU A 24 -11.77 -9.22 8.85
C LEU A 24 -12.14 -10.64 9.28
N LEU A 25 -12.10 -11.61 8.34
CA LEU A 25 -12.34 -13.01 8.67
C LEU A 25 -11.30 -13.52 9.65
N PHE A 26 -10.03 -13.17 9.42
CA PHE A 26 -8.93 -13.54 10.30
C PHE A 26 -9.09 -12.95 11.71
N ASN A 27 -9.36 -11.65 11.81
CA ASN A 27 -9.59 -10.96 13.09
C ASN A 27 -10.79 -11.52 13.84
N LYS A 28 -11.84 -11.94 13.13
CA LYS A 28 -13.00 -12.62 13.73
C LYS A 28 -12.60 -13.96 14.34
N PHE A 29 -11.87 -14.80 13.60
CA PHE A 29 -11.39 -16.08 14.12
C PHE A 29 -10.50 -15.92 15.36
N THR A 30 -9.61 -14.92 15.37
CA THR A 30 -8.78 -14.64 16.55
C THR A 30 -9.60 -14.13 17.73
N ALA A 31 -10.57 -13.24 17.50
CA ALA A 31 -11.43 -12.69 18.57
C ALA A 31 -12.31 -13.77 19.23
N GLU A 32 -12.85 -14.70 18.42
CA GLU A 32 -13.60 -15.86 18.93
C GLU A 32 -12.71 -16.79 19.77
N MET A 33 -11.43 -16.95 19.42
CA MET A 33 -10.47 -17.74 20.20
C MET A 33 -10.04 -17.06 21.50
N THR A 34 -10.03 -15.72 21.57
CA THR A 34 -9.65 -14.96 22.77
C THR A 34 -10.84 -14.62 23.68
N GLY A 35 -12.04 -15.07 23.36
CA GLY A 35 -13.25 -14.86 24.17
C GLY A 35 -13.84 -13.45 24.06
N ASP A 36 -13.47 -12.68 23.04
CA ASP A 36 -13.90 -11.30 22.86
C ASP A 36 -15.26 -11.25 22.16
N VAL A 37 -16.30 -10.78 22.86
CA VAL A 37 -17.68 -10.76 22.36
C VAL A 37 -17.90 -9.51 21.49
N ASN A 38 -17.26 -9.47 20.32
CA ASN A 38 -17.66 -8.50 19.33
C ASN A 38 -18.99 -8.92 18.69
N PRO A 39 -19.91 -7.97 18.40
CA PRO A 39 -21.20 -8.31 17.81
C PRO A 39 -20.99 -8.91 16.42
N ILE A 40 -21.28 -10.21 16.30
CA ILE A 40 -21.18 -11.03 15.08
C ILE A 40 -21.79 -10.32 13.86
N GLY A 41 -22.87 -9.56 14.07
CA GLY A 41 -23.54 -8.78 13.04
C GLY A 41 -22.67 -7.71 12.37
N PHE A 42 -21.79 -7.03 13.11
CA PHE A 42 -20.91 -6.00 12.54
C PHE A 42 -19.92 -6.62 11.55
N TYR A 43 -19.22 -7.69 11.95
CA TYR A 43 -18.27 -8.38 11.06
C TYR A 43 -18.92 -8.89 9.78
N ILE A 44 -20.11 -9.49 9.87
CA ILE A 44 -20.83 -10.01 8.71
C ILE A 44 -21.17 -8.87 7.74
N VAL A 45 -21.72 -7.77 8.25
CA VAL A 45 -22.08 -6.60 7.42
C VAL A 45 -20.84 -6.01 6.74
N THR A 46 -19.74 -5.86 7.46
CA THR A 46 -18.50 -5.31 6.89
C THR A 46 -17.88 -6.25 5.85
N VAL A 47 -17.88 -7.56 6.08
CA VAL A 47 -17.40 -8.55 5.09
C VAL A 47 -18.26 -8.50 3.83
N LEU A 48 -19.59 -8.49 3.96
CA LEU A 48 -20.52 -8.38 2.83
C LEU A 48 -20.28 -7.10 2.01
N LEU A 49 -20.04 -5.97 2.67
CA LEU A 49 -19.68 -4.72 2.00
C LEU A 49 -18.44 -4.91 1.11
N TYR A 50 -17.36 -5.49 1.64
CA TYR A 50 -16.15 -5.72 0.86
C TYR A 50 -16.32 -6.78 -0.23
N VAL A 51 -17.20 -7.77 -0.06
CA VAL A 51 -17.57 -8.72 -1.12
C VAL A 51 -18.26 -7.99 -2.29
N VAL A 52 -19.17 -7.05 -1.99
CA VAL A 52 -19.81 -6.22 -3.01
C VAL A 52 -18.76 -5.36 -3.73
N VAL A 53 -17.84 -4.73 -2.98
CA VAL A 53 -16.73 -3.95 -3.57
C VAL A 53 -15.86 -4.83 -4.45
N PHE A 54 -15.51 -6.05 -4.03
CA PHE A 54 -14.76 -7.01 -4.83
C PHE A 54 -15.47 -7.34 -6.15
N ALA A 55 -16.77 -7.66 -6.09
CA ALA A 55 -17.58 -7.94 -7.27
C ALA A 55 -17.65 -6.73 -8.22
N LEU A 56 -17.84 -5.52 -7.67
CA LEU A 56 -17.81 -4.27 -8.44
C LEU A 56 -16.44 -4.04 -9.09
N GLY A 57 -15.34 -4.40 -8.44
CA GLY A 57 -13.99 -4.34 -9.02
C GLY A 57 -13.84 -5.23 -10.25
N ILE A 58 -14.36 -6.47 -10.19
CA ILE A 58 -14.41 -7.38 -11.35
C ILE A 58 -15.28 -6.80 -12.46
N VAL A 59 -16.48 -6.33 -12.13
CA VAL A 59 -17.40 -5.73 -13.11
C VAL A 59 -16.77 -4.50 -13.77
N ALA A 60 -16.07 -3.65 -13.00
CA ALA A 60 -15.32 -2.53 -13.53
C ALA A 60 -14.31 -3.01 -14.57
N LEU A 61 -13.49 -4.01 -14.24
CA LEU A 61 -12.48 -4.56 -15.14
C LEU A 61 -13.10 -5.13 -16.44
N VAL A 62 -14.13 -5.96 -16.31
CA VAL A 62 -14.79 -6.66 -17.43
C VAL A 62 -15.53 -5.69 -18.34
N LYS A 63 -16.33 -4.78 -17.76
CA LYS A 63 -17.13 -3.79 -18.50
C LYS A 63 -16.35 -2.51 -18.85
N LYS A 64 -15.07 -2.42 -18.43
CA LYS A 64 -14.20 -1.24 -18.58
C LYS A 64 -14.87 0.05 -18.07
N ASN A 65 -15.61 -0.05 -16.96
CA ASN A 65 -16.44 1.02 -16.45
C ASN A 65 -15.70 1.90 -15.44
N VAL A 66 -15.25 3.09 -15.87
CA VAL A 66 -14.55 4.07 -15.03
C VAL A 66 -15.45 4.65 -13.93
N LEU A 67 -16.77 4.68 -14.13
CA LEU A 67 -17.71 5.21 -13.13
C LEU A 67 -17.64 4.39 -11.84
N ILE A 68 -17.49 3.07 -11.93
CA ILE A 68 -17.38 2.20 -10.76
C ILE A 68 -16.12 2.53 -9.96
N LEU A 69 -14.98 2.76 -10.63
CA LEU A 69 -13.76 3.17 -9.94
C LEU A 69 -13.93 4.53 -9.25
N LYS A 70 -14.65 5.48 -9.86
CA LYS A 70 -14.94 6.79 -9.26
C LYS A 70 -15.84 6.67 -8.03
N ILE A 71 -16.87 5.83 -8.10
CA ILE A 71 -17.73 5.54 -6.94
C ILE A 71 -16.88 4.95 -5.80
N TYR A 72 -15.98 4.03 -6.13
CA TYR A 72 -15.06 3.46 -5.14
C TYR A 72 -14.07 4.50 -4.57
N ALA A 73 -13.56 5.42 -5.39
CA ALA A 73 -12.73 6.52 -4.91
C ALA A 73 -13.50 7.43 -3.94
N VAL A 74 -14.78 7.72 -4.20
CA VAL A 74 -15.65 8.45 -3.25
C VAL A 74 -15.84 7.64 -1.96
N PHE A 75 -16.04 6.33 -2.04
CA PHE A 75 -16.11 5.46 -0.86
C PHE A 75 -14.83 5.52 -0.01
N ILE A 76 -13.64 5.54 -0.64
CA ILE A 76 -12.37 5.73 0.08
C ILE A 76 -12.32 7.10 0.77
N ILE A 77 -12.73 8.18 0.10
CA ILE A 77 -12.77 9.52 0.70
C ILE A 77 -13.66 9.52 1.95
N ILE A 78 -14.87 8.95 1.85
CA ILE A 78 -15.79 8.82 2.99
C ILE A 78 -15.17 7.97 4.11
N SER A 79 -14.46 6.90 3.76
CA SER A 79 -13.78 6.03 4.74
C SER A 79 -12.65 6.76 5.48
N ILE A 80 -11.88 7.61 4.77
CA ILE A 80 -10.85 8.45 5.39
C ILE A 80 -11.50 9.47 6.34
N LEU A 81 -12.55 10.16 5.90
CA LEU A 81 -13.26 11.17 6.71
C LEU A 81 -13.92 10.56 7.95
N SER A 82 -14.62 9.45 7.81
CA SER A 82 -15.20 8.73 8.95
C SER A 82 -14.12 8.24 9.92
N GLY A 83 -13.01 7.72 9.39
CA GLY A 83 -11.86 7.35 10.19
C GLY A 83 -11.26 8.52 10.99
N ILE A 84 -11.15 9.70 10.38
CA ILE A 84 -10.69 10.93 11.06
C ILE A 84 -11.61 11.28 12.23
N ILE A 85 -12.94 11.24 12.02
CA ILE A 85 -13.92 11.52 13.08
C ILE A 85 -13.75 10.54 14.23
N VAL A 86 -13.62 9.24 13.93
CA VAL A 86 -13.42 8.20 14.95
C VAL A 86 -12.13 8.44 15.74
N ASP A 87 -11.03 8.79 15.07
CA ASP A 87 -9.76 9.06 15.75
C ASP A 87 -9.86 10.27 16.69
N ILE A 88 -10.53 11.36 16.27
CA ILE A 88 -10.76 12.55 17.10
C ILE A 88 -11.64 12.22 18.32
N VAL A 89 -12.74 11.48 18.11
CA VAL A 89 -13.65 11.10 19.20
C VAL A 89 -12.94 10.19 20.21
N ASN A 90 -12.21 9.18 19.73
CA ASN A 90 -11.45 8.29 20.60
C ASN A 90 -10.33 9.02 21.32
N PHE A 91 -9.67 9.99 20.67
CA PHE A 91 -8.68 10.84 21.32
C PHE A 91 -9.28 11.62 22.49
N ASN A 92 -10.36 12.35 22.25
CA ASN A 92 -10.99 13.16 23.30
C ASN A 92 -11.56 12.31 24.44
N ARG A 93 -12.10 11.12 24.13
CA ARG A 93 -12.78 10.27 25.12
C ARG A 93 -11.83 9.37 25.91
N ILE A 94 -10.75 8.89 25.29
CA ILE A 94 -9.90 7.82 25.84
C ILE A 94 -8.48 8.33 26.03
N TYR A 95 -7.84 8.82 24.97
CA TYR A 95 -6.40 9.09 25.00
C TYR A 95 -6.04 10.39 25.74
N LEU A 96 -6.83 11.46 25.56
CA LEU A 96 -6.59 12.74 26.23
C LEU A 96 -6.73 12.63 27.77
N PRO A 97 -7.76 11.94 28.33
CA PRO A 97 -7.83 11.66 29.77
C PRO A 97 -6.67 10.80 30.32
N LEU A 98 -6.07 9.97 29.47
CA LEU A 98 -4.90 9.16 29.82
C LEU A 98 -3.57 9.94 29.71
N GLY A 99 -3.62 11.25 29.44
CA GLY A 99 -2.44 12.10 29.34
C GLY A 99 -1.66 11.92 28.03
N VAL A 100 -2.26 11.34 27.00
CA VAL A 100 -1.63 11.22 25.68
C VAL A 100 -1.61 12.58 24.98
N ASP A 101 -0.45 12.97 24.46
CA ASP A 101 -0.23 14.27 23.84
C ASP A 101 -0.97 14.43 22.50
N ASN A 102 -1.30 15.68 22.15
CA ASN A 102 -1.92 16.08 20.89
C ASN A 102 -1.10 15.68 19.65
N ALA A 103 0.22 15.53 19.81
CA ALA A 103 1.09 14.97 18.77
C ALA A 103 0.58 13.60 18.30
N TYR A 104 0.05 12.76 19.20
CA TYR A 104 -0.51 11.46 18.82
C TYR A 104 -1.74 11.58 17.91
N LEU A 105 -2.66 12.51 18.21
CA LEU A 105 -3.81 12.77 17.34
C LEU A 105 -3.35 13.26 15.97
N PHE A 106 -2.45 14.24 15.94
CA PHE A 106 -1.90 14.76 14.68
C PHE A 106 -1.28 13.65 13.82
N ASN A 107 -0.56 12.71 14.44
CA ASN A 107 0.04 11.57 13.75
C ASN A 107 -1.01 10.64 13.15
N ARG A 108 -2.02 10.26 13.93
CA ARG A 108 -3.11 9.40 13.45
C ARG A 108 -3.84 10.04 12.27
N LEU A 109 -4.06 11.34 12.32
CA LEU A 109 -4.68 12.10 11.24
C LEU A 109 -3.79 12.14 9.98
N LEU A 110 -2.49 12.40 10.13
CA LEU A 110 -1.55 12.39 9.01
C LEU A 110 -1.42 11.01 8.37
N GLU A 111 -1.32 9.94 9.16
CA GLU A 111 -1.28 8.56 8.66
C GLU A 111 -2.56 8.19 7.90
N ARG A 112 -3.72 8.77 8.27
CA ARG A 112 -4.98 8.54 7.55
C ARG A 112 -5.01 9.25 6.19
N ILE A 113 -4.38 10.42 6.09
CA ILE A 113 -4.38 11.25 4.88
C ILE A 113 -3.26 10.83 3.92
N VAL A 114 -2.05 10.61 4.44
CA VAL A 114 -0.86 10.27 3.64
C VAL A 114 -0.79 8.75 3.49
N THR A 115 -1.72 8.22 2.68
CA THR A 115 -1.77 6.79 2.35
C THR A 115 -1.64 6.56 0.84
N PRO A 116 -1.04 5.44 0.40
CA PRO A 116 -0.97 5.12 -1.03
C PRO A 116 -2.34 5.04 -1.73
N LEU A 117 -3.43 4.83 -0.98
CA LEU A 117 -4.80 4.86 -1.51
C LEU A 117 -5.25 6.27 -1.94
N THR A 118 -4.66 7.35 -1.42
CA THR A 118 -4.99 8.71 -1.91
C THR A 118 -4.45 8.94 -3.32
N VAL A 119 -3.33 8.30 -3.68
CA VAL A 119 -2.82 8.29 -5.06
C VAL A 119 -3.79 7.59 -5.99
N PHE A 120 -4.39 6.48 -5.55
CA PHE A 120 -5.49 5.84 -6.29
C PHE A 120 -6.67 6.79 -6.50
N VAL A 121 -7.15 7.45 -5.44
CA VAL A 121 -8.26 8.40 -5.51
C VAL A 121 -7.96 9.49 -6.54
N ALA A 122 -6.81 10.14 -6.44
CA ALA A 122 -6.39 11.17 -7.39
C ALA A 122 -6.36 10.61 -8.82
N ALA A 123 -5.68 9.48 -9.03
CA ALA A 123 -5.49 8.89 -10.35
C ALA A 123 -6.81 8.59 -11.06
N VAL A 124 -7.79 8.04 -10.36
CA VAL A 124 -9.09 7.67 -10.95
C VAL A 124 -9.86 8.88 -11.48
N PHE A 125 -9.77 10.04 -10.84
CA PHE A 125 -10.38 11.27 -11.35
C PHE A 125 -9.67 11.82 -12.59
N PHE A 126 -8.37 11.54 -12.76
CA PHE A 126 -7.59 11.91 -13.94
C PHE A 126 -7.67 10.90 -15.09
N ILE A 127 -8.30 9.73 -14.91
CA ILE A 127 -8.56 8.79 -16.01
C ILE A 127 -9.60 9.41 -16.96
N LYS A 128 -9.13 10.08 -18.01
CA LYS A 128 -9.97 10.59 -19.10
C LYS A 128 -10.25 9.48 -20.12
N PRO A 129 -11.51 9.29 -20.57
CA PRO A 129 -11.88 8.22 -21.49
C PRO A 129 -11.27 8.36 -22.90
N LYS A 130 -10.71 9.51 -23.28
CA LYS A 130 -10.25 9.74 -24.68
C LYS A 130 -8.75 9.99 -24.87
N THR A 131 -7.96 10.22 -23.82
CA THR A 131 -6.51 10.36 -23.93
C THR A 131 -5.81 9.12 -23.38
N ALA A 132 -4.80 8.62 -24.10
CA ALA A 132 -3.97 7.51 -23.68
C ALA A 132 -2.53 8.00 -23.69
N THR A 133 -2.00 8.35 -22.52
CA THR A 133 -0.58 8.66 -22.37
C THR A 133 0.04 7.63 -21.43
N GLN A 134 1.00 6.85 -21.93
CA GLN A 134 1.83 5.93 -21.13
C GLN A 134 2.46 6.64 -19.92
N PHE A 135 2.68 7.95 -20.05
CA PHE A 135 3.11 8.86 -18.99
C PHE A 135 2.24 8.78 -17.72
N GLY A 136 0.94 8.52 -17.85
CA GLY A 136 0.04 8.42 -16.69
C GLY A 136 0.34 7.23 -15.77
N LEU A 137 0.82 6.10 -16.30
CA LEU A 137 1.19 4.95 -15.46
C LEU A 137 2.53 5.19 -14.75
N LEU A 138 3.48 5.84 -15.42
CA LEU A 138 4.76 6.25 -14.81
C LEU A 138 4.52 7.22 -13.65
N GLN A 139 3.73 8.26 -13.88
CA GLN A 139 3.37 9.23 -12.83
C GLN A 139 2.63 8.57 -11.68
N PHE A 140 1.71 7.64 -11.99
CA PHE A 140 0.99 6.89 -10.97
C PHE A 140 1.92 6.07 -10.07
N CYS A 141 2.79 5.24 -10.66
CA CYS A 141 3.72 4.41 -9.87
C CYS A 141 4.71 5.26 -9.07
N ALA A 142 5.24 6.33 -9.67
CA ALA A 142 6.13 7.25 -8.98
C ALA A 142 5.40 7.94 -7.81
N ALA A 143 4.20 8.46 -8.02
CA ALA A 143 3.41 9.08 -6.95
C ALA A 143 3.08 8.09 -5.82
N PHE A 144 2.77 6.84 -6.18
CA PHE A 144 2.50 5.80 -5.20
C PHE A 144 3.72 5.55 -4.30
N PHE A 145 4.91 5.36 -4.89
CA PHE A 145 6.14 5.20 -4.10
C PHE A 145 6.51 6.44 -3.29
N MET A 146 6.31 7.65 -3.84
CA MET A 146 6.57 8.88 -3.07
C MET A 146 5.65 9.01 -1.85
N VAL A 147 4.36 8.69 -1.99
CA VAL A 147 3.40 8.76 -0.87
C VAL A 147 3.66 7.64 0.15
N ASP A 148 4.03 6.45 -0.30
CA ASP A 148 4.45 5.37 0.58
C ASP A 148 5.69 5.76 1.40
N GLY A 149 6.73 6.27 0.74
CA GLY A 149 7.92 6.81 1.40
C GLY A 149 7.62 7.98 2.34
N ALA A 150 6.73 8.89 1.95
CA ALA A 150 6.31 9.99 2.82
C ALA A 150 5.58 9.49 4.07
N ASN A 151 4.78 8.43 3.96
CA ASN A 151 4.13 7.78 5.10
C ASN A 151 5.18 7.20 6.06
N ASP A 152 6.22 6.55 5.54
CA ASP A 152 7.30 6.00 6.37
C ASP A 152 8.17 7.09 7.01
N VAL A 153 8.41 8.22 6.33
CA VAL A 153 9.02 9.42 6.92
C VAL A 153 8.19 9.90 8.10
N ILE A 154 6.86 10.05 7.92
CA ILE A 154 5.96 10.51 8.97
C ILE A 154 6.05 9.57 10.17
N LYS A 155 5.91 8.26 9.99
CA LYS A 155 6.04 7.28 11.09
C LYS A 155 7.38 7.39 11.82
N SER A 156 8.46 7.51 11.05
CA SER A 156 9.82 7.53 11.60
C SER A 156 10.10 8.82 12.37
N VAL A 157 9.77 9.98 11.80
CA VAL A 157 9.89 11.28 12.48
C VAL A 157 8.99 11.34 13.71
N MET A 158 7.83 10.69 13.69
CA MET A 158 6.88 10.75 14.79
C MET A 158 7.18 9.77 15.93
N SER A 159 7.90 8.69 15.66
CA SER A 159 8.50 7.85 16.72
C SER A 159 9.40 8.66 17.67
N LEU A 160 9.99 9.77 17.19
CA LEU A 160 10.83 10.67 17.97
C LEU A 160 10.09 11.37 19.10
N PHE A 161 8.93 11.92 18.75
CA PHE A 161 8.12 12.71 19.66
C PHE A 161 7.44 11.84 20.72
N SER A 162 7.24 10.54 20.43
CA SER A 162 6.50 9.63 21.29
C SER A 162 7.37 8.76 22.21
N LYS A 163 8.61 8.45 21.83
CA LYS A 163 9.48 7.51 22.58
C LYS A 163 10.81 8.10 23.05
N GLY A 164 10.99 9.42 22.93
CA GLY A 164 12.18 10.14 23.36
C GLY A 164 13.41 9.98 22.43
N PRO A 165 14.44 10.82 22.61
CA PRO A 165 15.60 10.89 21.73
C PRO A 165 16.50 9.64 21.75
N GLU A 166 16.38 8.79 22.78
CA GLU A 166 17.20 7.58 22.94
C GLU A 166 16.84 6.50 21.90
N ASN A 167 15.56 6.42 21.50
CA ASN A 167 15.10 5.53 20.43
C ASN A 167 15.37 6.11 19.02
N PHE A 168 15.74 7.39 18.89
CA PHE A 168 16.10 8.02 17.61
C PHE A 168 17.40 7.45 17.07
N VAL A 169 18.39 7.23 17.94
CA VAL A 169 19.73 6.81 17.53
C VAL A 169 19.70 5.38 16.96
N GLU A 170 18.81 4.52 17.46
CA GLU A 170 18.58 3.18 16.92
C GLU A 170 17.67 3.19 15.67
N SER A 171 16.61 4.01 15.66
CA SER A 171 15.63 4.04 14.55
C SER A 171 16.11 4.82 13.33
N PHE A 172 16.98 5.82 13.50
CA PHE A 172 17.48 6.75 12.50
C PHE A 172 18.99 6.58 12.29
N SER A 173 19.46 5.33 12.26
CA SER A 173 20.71 5.01 11.57
C SER A 173 20.70 5.66 10.17
N ILE A 174 21.84 6.16 9.71
CA ILE A 174 22.02 6.73 8.36
C ILE A 174 21.44 5.79 7.29
N MET A 175 21.54 4.47 7.53
CA MET A 175 20.98 3.44 6.67
C MET A 175 19.45 3.50 6.62
N ASN A 176 18.76 3.62 7.76
CA ASN A 176 17.30 3.72 7.79
C ASN A 176 16.81 5.04 7.17
N ALA A 177 17.47 6.15 7.46
CA ALA A 177 17.14 7.45 6.86
C ALA A 177 17.27 7.41 5.32
N ALA A 178 18.34 6.79 4.81
CA ALA A 178 18.55 6.61 3.38
C ALA A 178 17.47 5.71 2.76
N LEU A 179 17.08 4.63 3.44
CA LEU A 179 16.03 3.71 2.97
C LEU A 179 14.64 4.36 2.94
N ILE A 180 14.31 5.18 3.92
CA ILE A 180 13.03 5.90 4.02
C ILE A 180 12.90 6.98 2.94
N LEU A 181 13.99 7.70 2.61
CA LEU A 181 13.99 8.77 1.60
C LEU A 181 14.15 8.26 0.16
N LEU A 182 14.68 7.05 -0.01
CA LEU A 182 14.88 6.41 -1.31
C LEU A 182 13.62 6.39 -2.21
N PRO A 183 12.43 5.94 -1.75
CA PRO A 183 11.21 6.00 -2.55
C PRO A 183 10.89 7.39 -3.10
N ILE A 184 11.08 8.41 -2.27
CA ILE A 184 10.79 9.80 -2.62
C ILE A 184 11.77 10.27 -3.70
N ALA A 185 13.08 10.07 -3.47
CA ALA A 185 14.12 10.46 -4.43
C ALA A 185 13.96 9.74 -5.77
N VAL A 186 13.68 8.43 -5.76
CA VAL A 186 13.43 7.63 -6.95
C VAL A 186 12.19 8.13 -7.69
N GLY A 187 11.08 8.38 -6.98
CA GLY A 187 9.84 8.85 -7.58
C GLY A 187 10.01 10.22 -8.26
N VAL A 188 10.65 11.18 -7.59
CA VAL A 188 10.97 12.50 -8.15
C VAL A 188 11.87 12.35 -9.38
N PHE A 189 12.95 11.58 -9.27
CA PHE A 189 13.89 11.37 -10.38
C PHE A 189 13.21 10.72 -11.58
N ALA A 190 12.38 9.72 -11.36
CA ALA A 190 11.65 9.03 -12.42
C ALA A 190 10.69 9.96 -13.17
N ILE A 191 10.02 10.88 -12.48
CA ILE A 191 9.15 11.88 -13.11
C ILE A 191 9.97 12.91 -13.89
N VAL A 192 10.98 13.51 -13.25
CA VAL A 192 11.80 14.59 -13.83
C VAL A 192 12.56 14.11 -15.07
N LYS A 193 13.18 12.92 -14.98
CA LYS A 193 13.97 12.35 -16.08
C LYS A 193 13.15 11.44 -17.00
N ARG A 194 11.85 11.24 -16.71
CA ARG A 194 10.96 10.31 -17.42
C ARG A 194 11.55 8.91 -17.53
N ASN A 195 12.24 8.46 -16.49
CA ASN A 195 13.04 7.25 -16.50
C ASN A 195 12.29 6.09 -15.82
N SER A 196 11.67 5.23 -16.64
CA SER A 196 10.93 4.06 -16.15
C SER A 196 11.82 2.97 -15.53
N LEU A 197 13.11 2.94 -15.90
CA LEU A 197 14.05 1.91 -15.43
C LEU A 197 14.37 2.07 -13.94
N VAL A 198 14.48 3.31 -13.45
CA VAL A 198 14.71 3.55 -12.01
C VAL A 198 13.53 3.05 -11.17
N LEU A 199 12.29 3.22 -11.64
CA LEU A 199 11.11 2.68 -10.96
C LEU A 199 11.09 1.15 -10.95
N LYS A 200 11.53 0.51 -12.05
CA LYS A 200 11.61 -0.97 -12.12
C LYS A 200 12.65 -1.52 -11.16
N ILE A 201 13.83 -0.89 -11.10
CA ILE A 201 14.89 -1.27 -10.14
C ILE A 201 14.37 -1.10 -8.71
N TYR A 202 13.77 0.05 -8.41
CA TYR A 202 13.22 0.29 -7.08
C TYR A 202 12.07 -0.65 -6.73
N ALA A 203 11.20 -1.01 -7.69
CA ALA A 203 10.14 -1.99 -7.44
C ALA A 203 10.68 -3.36 -7.01
N VAL A 204 11.83 -3.79 -7.56
CA VAL A 204 12.51 -5.02 -7.12
C VAL A 204 13.08 -4.84 -5.71
N ILE A 205 13.77 -3.72 -5.45
CA ILE A 205 14.33 -3.41 -4.12
C ILE A 205 13.22 -3.39 -3.06
N ALA A 206 12.13 -2.70 -3.34
CA ALA A 206 11.01 -2.56 -2.42
C ALA A 206 10.28 -3.88 -2.19
N PHE A 207 10.18 -4.74 -3.21
CA PHE A 207 9.67 -6.10 -3.04
C PHE A 207 10.55 -6.91 -2.07
N VAL A 208 11.88 -6.85 -2.23
CA VAL A 208 12.82 -7.52 -1.33
C VAL A 208 12.73 -6.95 0.09
N GLN A 209 12.63 -5.63 0.23
CA GLN A 209 12.43 -4.97 1.53
C GLN A 209 11.15 -5.42 2.21
N MET A 210 10.04 -5.50 1.47
CA MET A 210 8.76 -5.98 2.01
C MET A 210 8.85 -7.42 2.50
N LEU A 211 9.52 -8.31 1.74
CA LEU A 211 9.76 -9.69 2.17
C LEU A 211 10.65 -9.75 3.40
N TRP A 212 11.74 -8.97 3.42
CA TRP A 212 12.67 -8.94 4.54
C TRP A 212 12.00 -8.43 5.82
N GLY A 213 11.24 -7.34 5.74
CA GLY A 213 10.47 -6.80 6.87
C GLY A 213 9.43 -7.80 7.37
N SER A 214 8.77 -8.53 6.47
CA SER A 214 7.81 -9.57 6.82
C SER A 214 8.47 -10.76 7.53
N LEU A 215 9.64 -11.21 7.06
CA LEU A 215 10.42 -12.27 7.70
C LEU A 215 10.93 -11.84 9.07
N GLY A 216 11.39 -10.58 9.22
CA GLY A 216 11.78 -10.01 10.50
C GLY A 216 10.63 -10.01 11.50
N TYR A 217 9.46 -9.52 11.10
CA TYR A 217 8.27 -9.53 11.95
C TYR A 217 7.82 -10.94 12.35
N MET A 218 7.83 -11.88 11.41
CA MET A 218 7.52 -13.29 11.71
C MET A 218 8.54 -13.91 12.68
N ARG A 219 9.82 -13.54 12.57
CA ARG A 219 10.86 -13.98 13.50
C ARG A 219 10.64 -13.42 14.90
N GLU A 220 10.28 -12.15 15.03
CA GLU A 220 10.04 -11.54 16.35
C GLU A 220 8.78 -12.09 17.04
N ASN A 221 7.78 -12.49 16.24
CA ASN A 221 6.48 -12.96 16.72
C ASN A 221 6.26 -14.47 16.51
N MET A 222 7.34 -15.24 16.41
CA MET A 222 7.33 -16.65 15.96
C MET A 222 6.51 -17.61 16.85
N TYR A 223 6.15 -17.21 18.07
CA TYR A 223 5.32 -18.01 18.98
C TYR A 223 3.80 -17.80 18.81
N GLY A 224 3.38 -16.81 18.02
CA GLY A 224 1.96 -16.60 17.69
C GLY A 224 1.69 -16.96 16.24
N GLY A 225 1.16 -18.17 15.99
CA GLY A 225 0.79 -18.60 14.63
C GLY A 225 -0.16 -17.64 13.91
N TYR A 226 -0.93 -16.86 14.67
CA TYR A 226 -1.79 -15.82 14.15
C TYR A 226 -1.03 -14.61 13.56
N TYR A 227 0.11 -14.21 14.16
CA TYR A 227 0.94 -13.15 13.61
C TYR A 227 1.54 -13.56 12.26
N VAL A 228 1.97 -14.81 12.15
CA VAL A 228 2.50 -15.38 10.91
C VAL A 228 1.42 -15.41 9.82
N ALA A 229 0.23 -15.92 10.12
CA ALA A 229 -0.88 -15.95 9.17
C ALA A 229 -1.32 -14.55 8.70
N GLY A 230 -1.35 -13.57 9.62
CA GLY A 230 -1.65 -12.18 9.28
C GLY A 230 -0.64 -11.56 8.30
N VAL A 231 0.66 -11.85 8.48
CA VAL A 231 1.71 -11.41 7.55
C VAL A 231 1.52 -12.01 6.16
N PHE A 232 1.20 -13.31 6.07
CA PHE A 232 0.94 -13.95 4.77
C PHE A 232 -0.27 -13.33 4.05
N ILE A 233 -1.36 -13.05 4.77
CA ILE A 233 -2.53 -12.35 4.23
C ILE A 233 -2.13 -10.97 3.70
N GLY A 234 -1.34 -10.23 4.49
CA GLY A 234 -0.83 -8.91 4.11
C GLY A 234 0.06 -8.94 2.87
N LEU A 235 0.96 -9.91 2.78
CA LEU A 235 1.82 -10.10 1.61
C LEU A 235 1.03 -10.45 0.35
N ILE A 236 0.15 -11.45 0.42
CA ILE A 236 -0.57 -11.98 -0.75
C ILE A 236 -1.52 -10.93 -1.32
N PHE A 237 -2.25 -10.20 -0.47
CA PHE A 237 -3.26 -9.23 -0.91
C PHE A 237 -2.78 -7.77 -0.92
N SER A 238 -1.46 -7.56 -0.88
CA SER A 238 -0.88 -6.22 -0.86
C SER A 238 -1.16 -5.44 -2.15
N THR A 239 -1.74 -4.25 -2.00
CA THR A 239 -1.87 -3.28 -3.10
C THR A 239 -0.51 -2.75 -3.56
N PHE A 240 0.49 -2.75 -2.68
CA PHE A 240 1.86 -2.37 -3.00
C PHE A 240 2.46 -3.29 -4.09
N LEU A 241 2.23 -4.61 -3.99
CA LEU A 241 2.67 -5.57 -5.00
C LEU A 241 2.07 -5.29 -6.38
N VAL A 242 0.80 -4.89 -6.44
CA VAL A 242 0.13 -4.53 -7.70
C VAL A 242 0.89 -3.39 -8.37
N VAL A 243 1.33 -2.39 -7.60
CA VAL A 243 2.08 -1.24 -8.13
C VAL A 243 3.50 -1.62 -8.51
N CYS A 244 4.20 -2.42 -7.71
CA CYS A 244 5.52 -2.96 -8.08
C CYS A 244 5.46 -3.68 -9.43
N VAL A 245 4.48 -4.56 -9.62
CA VAL A 245 4.25 -5.26 -10.90
C VAL A 245 3.86 -4.29 -12.01
N ALA A 246 3.03 -3.28 -11.71
CA ALA A 246 2.63 -2.26 -12.68
C ALA A 246 3.81 -1.50 -13.30
N THR A 247 4.91 -1.29 -12.56
CA THR A 247 6.10 -0.59 -13.08
C THR A 247 6.69 -1.24 -14.33
N PHE A 248 6.59 -2.56 -14.44
CA PHE A 248 7.08 -3.33 -15.58
C PHE A 248 6.24 -3.13 -16.86
N PHE A 249 5.00 -2.62 -16.72
CA PHE A 249 4.08 -2.36 -17.82
C PHE A 249 4.14 -0.93 -18.38
N ILE A 250 4.95 -0.02 -17.80
CA ILE A 250 5.11 1.37 -18.29
C ILE A 250 5.68 1.40 -19.72
N GLU A 251 6.60 0.50 -20.04
CA GLU A 251 7.20 0.33 -21.38
C GLU A 251 7.47 -1.17 -21.63
N PRO A 252 6.44 -1.96 -22.00
CA PRO A 252 6.51 -3.42 -21.99
C PRO A 252 7.54 -3.96 -22.99
N GLU A 253 7.77 -3.28 -24.11
CA GLU A 253 8.75 -3.68 -25.11
C GLU A 253 10.18 -3.59 -24.57
N LYS A 254 10.53 -2.46 -23.95
CA LYS A 254 11.84 -2.29 -23.28
C LYS A 254 11.99 -3.29 -22.14
N THR A 255 10.94 -3.50 -21.36
CA THR A 255 10.91 -4.51 -20.29
C THR A 255 11.21 -5.92 -20.84
N ARG A 256 10.58 -6.32 -21.94
CA ARG A 256 10.83 -7.62 -22.60
C ARG A 256 12.28 -7.76 -23.04
N ALA A 257 12.86 -6.71 -23.63
CA ALA A 257 14.28 -6.71 -24.02
C ALA A 257 15.21 -6.88 -22.81
N TYR A 258 14.91 -6.21 -21.68
CA TYR A 258 15.68 -6.40 -20.44
C TYR A 258 15.57 -7.83 -19.91
N PHE A 259 14.37 -8.41 -19.83
CA PHE A 259 14.19 -9.80 -19.39
C PHE A 259 14.88 -10.80 -20.31
N GLN A 260 14.87 -10.58 -21.63
CA GLN A 260 15.60 -11.42 -22.58
C GLN A 260 17.12 -11.35 -22.37
N LYS A 261 17.67 -10.17 -22.08
CA LYS A 261 19.09 -10.01 -21.73
C LYS A 261 19.45 -10.69 -20.41
N VAL A 262 18.61 -10.54 -19.38
CA VAL A 262 18.83 -11.23 -18.09
C VAL A 262 18.75 -12.75 -18.28
N LYS A 263 17.78 -13.25 -19.05
CA LYS A 263 17.65 -14.67 -19.37
C LYS A 263 18.89 -15.20 -20.11
N SER A 264 19.40 -14.47 -21.11
CA SER A 264 20.58 -14.90 -21.84
C SER A 264 21.85 -14.90 -20.97
N LEU A 265 21.98 -13.93 -20.06
CA LEU A 265 23.05 -13.92 -19.06
C LEU A 265 22.94 -15.11 -18.10
N PHE A 266 21.74 -15.45 -17.64
CA PHE A 266 21.53 -16.59 -16.75
C PHE A 266 21.84 -17.94 -17.43
N ILE A 267 21.46 -18.09 -18.70
CA ILE A 267 21.82 -19.28 -19.50
C ILE A 267 23.33 -19.38 -19.63
N LYS A 268 24.01 -18.30 -20.03
CA LYS A 268 25.48 -18.26 -20.11
C LYS A 268 26.15 -18.58 -18.78
N TRP A 269 25.64 -18.03 -17.68
CA TRP A 269 26.17 -18.33 -16.35
C TRP A 269 26.02 -19.80 -16.00
N LYS A 270 24.84 -20.40 -16.25
CA LYS A 270 24.60 -21.84 -16.07
C LYS A 270 25.46 -22.72 -16.98
N GLU A 271 25.87 -22.25 -18.15
CA GLU A 271 26.80 -22.96 -19.03
C GLU A 271 28.26 -22.87 -18.53
N MET A 272 28.56 -21.92 -17.64
CA MET A 272 29.88 -21.70 -17.05
C MET A 272 30.04 -22.32 -15.63
N THR A 273 28.95 -22.75 -14.99
CA THR A 273 28.92 -23.37 -13.65
C THR A 273 28.37 -24.78 -13.67
#